data_AF-A0A945X156-F1
#
_entry.id   AF-A0A945X156-F1
#
_cell.length_a   1.000
_cell.length_b   1.000
_cell.length_c   1.000
_cell.angle_alpha   90.00
_cell.angle_beta   90.00
_cell.angle_gamma   90.00
#
_symmetry.space_group_name_H-M   'P 1'
#
loop_
_entity.id
_entity.type
_entity.pdbx_description
1 polymer ?
#
loop_
_entity_poly.entity_id
_entity_poly.type
_entity_poly.pdbx_seq_one_letter_code
_entity_poly.pdbx_strand_id
1 'polypeptide(L)'
;MKADTDYRLPVWAYRLRKSHIERLYRSSARGVLDEDLIDEVGFALLVRCESMLQVGEAVHGRPPCPTCGASARVDRGPTRFARCDACGWECPWSLYQKTYQRKNLNAGGMTPFVREFVTKFSASHSHGEKLILIDTLIHRFHWESATGSGGRPGACNLIEGTMSDIMPFLDRLTYGASLPADVEQTREEWRRKWGRNPWSKGKGQKPNKPAGGDA
;
A
#
# COMPACT_ATOMS: atom_id res chain seq x y z
N MET A 1 -3.28 -30.42 -25.85
CA MET A 1 -2.00 -29.84 -25.40
C MET A 1 -2.25 -28.37 -25.09
N LYS A 2 -2.27 -27.97 -23.82
CA LYS A 2 -2.19 -26.53 -23.49
C LYS A 2 -0.71 -26.18 -23.63
N ALA A 3 -0.37 -25.31 -24.59
CA ALA A 3 0.95 -24.70 -24.60
C ALA A 3 1.14 -24.05 -23.23
N ASP A 4 2.13 -24.52 -22.49
CA ASP A 4 2.56 -23.91 -21.24
C ASP A 4 3.33 -22.66 -21.62
N THR A 5 2.60 -21.63 -22.06
CA THR A 5 3.19 -20.36 -22.44
C THR A 5 3.58 -19.68 -21.14
N ASP A 6 4.87 -19.73 -20.81
CA ASP A 6 5.43 -19.01 -19.68
C ASP A 6 5.42 -17.51 -19.99
N TYR A 7 4.37 -16.83 -19.51
CA TYR A 7 4.27 -15.38 -19.63
C TYR A 7 5.12 -14.74 -18.54
N ARG A 8 6.02 -13.83 -18.91
CA ARG A 8 6.68 -12.98 -17.91
C ARG A 8 5.62 -12.11 -17.22
N LEU A 9 5.46 -12.29 -15.92
CA LEU A 9 4.48 -11.58 -15.09
C LEU A 9 5.16 -10.57 -14.16
N PRO A 10 4.50 -9.45 -13.83
CA PRO A 10 5.04 -8.49 -12.87
C PRO A 10 5.16 -9.10 -11.47
N VAL A 11 6.24 -8.73 -10.79
CA VAL A 11 6.44 -8.98 -9.37
C VAL A 11 6.12 -7.69 -8.62
N TRP A 12 5.40 -7.81 -7.51
CA TRP A 12 4.98 -6.67 -6.71
C TRP A 12 5.61 -6.74 -5.33
N ALA A 13 6.02 -5.58 -4.81
CA ALA A 13 6.64 -5.50 -3.49
C ALA A 13 5.71 -6.01 -2.38
N TYR A 14 6.31 -6.62 -1.35
CA TYR A 14 5.59 -7.11 -0.17
C TYR A 14 5.18 -5.96 0.74
N ARG A 15 4.27 -6.26 1.68
CA ARG A 15 3.97 -5.33 2.78
C ARG A 15 5.11 -5.39 3.79
N LEU A 16 5.35 -4.28 4.47
CA LEU A 16 6.37 -4.15 5.49
C LEU A 16 5.97 -4.91 6.76
N ARG A 17 6.93 -5.61 7.38
CA ARG A 17 6.73 -6.32 8.64
C ARG A 17 6.63 -5.33 9.80
N LYS A 18 5.67 -5.55 10.72
CA LYS A 18 5.53 -4.74 11.95
C LYS A 18 6.83 -4.68 12.77
N SER A 19 7.59 -5.78 12.82
CA SER A 19 8.85 -5.84 13.56
C SER A 19 9.91 -4.86 13.06
N HIS A 20 9.95 -4.56 11.76
CA HIS A 20 10.89 -3.58 11.21
C HIS A 20 10.51 -2.16 11.62
N ILE A 21 9.21 -1.86 11.61
CA ILE A 21 8.67 -0.59 12.10
C ILE A 21 8.93 -0.46 13.61
N GLU A 22 8.66 -1.48 14.43
CA GLU A 22 8.96 -1.45 15.86
C GLU A 22 10.43 -1.19 16.16
N ARG A 23 11.32 -1.85 15.42
CA ARG A 23 12.76 -1.67 15.58
C ARG A 23 13.18 -0.25 15.21
N LEU A 24 12.63 0.30 14.12
CA LEU A 24 12.90 1.67 13.66
C LEU A 24 12.53 2.70 14.73
N TYR A 25 11.29 2.64 15.22
CA TYR A 25 10.81 3.57 16.25
C TYR A 25 11.55 3.39 17.58
N ARG A 26 11.89 2.15 17.96
CA ARG A 26 12.68 1.89 19.18
C ARG A 26 14.10 2.44 19.09
N SER A 27 14.75 2.33 17.93
CA SER A 27 16.07 2.92 17.70
C SER A 27 16.01 4.44 17.82
N SER A 28 15.06 5.07 17.12
CA SER A 28 14.86 6.51 17.17
C SER A 28 14.55 7.02 18.59
N ALA A 29 13.73 6.31 19.36
CA ALA A 29 13.39 6.67 20.74
C ALA A 29 14.59 6.60 21.70
N ARG A 30 15.64 5.84 21.36
CA ARG A 30 16.90 5.78 22.10
C ARG A 30 17.91 6.85 21.65
N GLY A 31 17.51 7.73 20.73
CA GLY A 31 18.40 8.71 20.10
C GLY A 31 19.41 8.10 19.13
N VAL A 32 19.20 6.85 18.69
CA VAL A 32 20.09 6.16 17.75
C VAL A 32 19.50 6.23 16.35
N LEU A 33 20.23 6.87 15.44
CA LEU A 33 19.94 6.87 14.02
C LEU A 33 20.54 5.62 13.38
N ASP A 34 19.76 4.52 13.36
CA ASP A 34 20.12 3.27 12.67
C ASP A 34 19.90 3.48 11.16
N GLU A 35 20.93 4.01 10.49
CA GLU A 35 20.90 4.40 9.07
C GLU A 35 20.57 3.23 8.15
N ASP A 36 21.15 2.05 8.42
CA ASP A 36 20.88 0.82 7.68
C ASP A 36 19.40 0.42 7.79
N LEU A 37 18.83 0.50 8.99
CA LEU A 37 17.42 0.19 9.21
C LEU A 37 16.49 1.24 8.57
N ILE A 38 16.88 2.52 8.58
CA ILE A 38 16.15 3.59 7.89
C ILE A 38 16.11 3.31 6.38
N ASP A 39 17.24 2.95 5.79
CA ASP A 39 17.30 2.61 4.37
C ASP A 39 16.52 1.33 4.07
N GLU A 40 16.65 0.28 4.88
CA GLU A 40 15.89 -0.96 4.70
C GLU A 40 14.37 -0.71 4.71
N VAL A 41 13.88 0.00 5.73
CA VAL A 41 12.45 0.32 5.85
C VAL A 41 12.00 1.28 4.76
N GLY A 42 12.79 2.32 4.50
CA GLY A 42 12.48 3.37 3.55
C GLY A 42 12.41 2.86 2.12
N PHE A 43 13.40 2.09 1.67
CA PHE A 43 13.39 1.47 0.35
C PHE A 43 12.27 0.43 0.22
N ALA A 44 11.99 -0.36 1.27
CA ALA A 44 10.86 -1.29 1.25
C ALA A 44 9.51 -0.57 1.06
N LEU A 45 9.32 0.57 1.74
CA LEU A 45 8.14 1.42 1.56
C LEU A 45 8.11 2.08 0.19
N LEU A 46 9.26 2.53 -0.35
CA LEU A 46 9.37 3.11 -1.67
C LEU A 46 8.88 2.15 -2.75
N VAL A 47 9.48 0.95 -2.83
CA VAL A 47 9.10 -0.04 -3.86
C VAL A 47 7.65 -0.53 -3.70
N ARG A 48 7.13 -0.50 -2.47
CA ARG A 48 5.72 -0.79 -2.18
C ARG A 48 4.79 0.30 -2.70
N CYS A 49 5.12 1.57 -2.44
CA CYS A 49 4.40 2.72 -2.97
C CYS A 49 4.43 2.75 -4.51
N GLU A 50 5.58 2.47 -5.12
CA GLU A 50 5.70 2.35 -6.59
C GLU A 50 4.83 1.23 -7.15
N SER A 51 4.83 0.05 -6.51
CA SER A 51 3.93 -1.05 -6.89
C SER A 51 2.46 -0.63 -6.82
N MET A 52 2.07 0.20 -5.85
CA MET A 52 0.69 0.70 -5.73
C MET A 52 0.33 1.66 -6.88
N LEU A 53 1.23 2.57 -7.25
CA LEU A 53 1.02 3.49 -8.37
C LEU A 53 0.95 2.73 -9.70
N GLN A 54 1.84 1.76 -9.91
CA GLN A 54 1.86 0.91 -11.09
C GLN A 54 0.59 0.07 -11.25
N VAL A 55 0.06 -0.48 -10.15
CA VAL A 55 -1.25 -1.16 -10.17
C VAL A 55 -2.39 -0.17 -10.44
N GLY A 56 -2.29 1.07 -9.96
CA GLY A 56 -3.22 2.14 -10.32
C GLY A 56 -3.30 2.34 -11.84
N GLU A 57 -2.16 2.51 -12.50
CA GLU A 57 -2.09 2.62 -13.97
C GLU A 57 -2.65 1.36 -14.67
N ALA A 58 -2.35 0.17 -14.15
CA ALA A 58 -2.88 -1.09 -14.68
C ALA A 58 -4.41 -1.15 -14.61
N VAL A 59 -5.02 -0.68 -13.51
CA VAL A 59 -6.48 -0.59 -13.37
C VAL A 59 -7.09 0.36 -14.41
N HIS A 60 -6.36 1.41 -14.80
CA HIS A 60 -6.74 2.34 -15.87
C HIS A 60 -6.39 1.83 -17.28
N GLY A 61 -5.98 0.56 -17.42
CA GLY A 61 -5.69 -0.06 -18.72
C GLY A 61 -4.31 0.27 -19.29
N ARG A 62 -3.39 0.75 -18.44
CA ARG A 62 -2.01 1.13 -18.78
C ARG A 62 -0.97 0.35 -17.96
N PRO A 63 -1.04 -0.99 -17.89
CA PRO A 63 -0.13 -1.77 -17.05
C PRO A 63 1.35 -1.56 -17.42
N PRO A 64 2.28 -1.49 -16.47
CA PRO A 64 3.70 -1.54 -16.79
C PRO A 64 4.08 -2.89 -17.40
N CYS A 65 4.95 -2.85 -18.39
CA CYS A 65 5.54 -4.05 -18.97
C CYS A 65 6.58 -4.66 -18.01
N PRO A 66 6.48 -5.95 -17.65
CA PRO A 66 7.43 -6.59 -16.75
C PRO A 66 8.79 -6.90 -17.40
N THR A 67 8.92 -6.68 -18.71
CA THR A 67 10.16 -6.88 -19.47
C THR A 67 10.98 -5.61 -19.56
N CYS A 68 10.38 -4.49 -20.01
CA CYS A 68 11.10 -3.24 -20.27
C CYS A 68 10.61 -2.03 -19.45
N GLY A 69 9.58 -2.19 -18.61
CA GLY A 69 9.02 -1.11 -17.78
C GLY A 69 8.11 -0.13 -18.50
N ALA A 70 8.06 -0.12 -19.85
CA ALA A 70 7.20 0.77 -20.61
C ALA A 70 5.71 0.50 -20.34
N SER A 71 4.86 1.52 -20.50
CA SER A 71 3.41 1.35 -20.36
C SER A 71 2.86 0.52 -21.52
N ALA A 72 2.29 -0.64 -21.20
CA ALA A 72 1.56 -1.49 -22.12
C ALA A 72 0.10 -1.06 -22.23
N ARG A 73 -0.56 -1.44 -23.32
CA ARG A 73 -1.99 -1.18 -23.59
C ARG A 73 -2.80 -2.44 -23.40
N VAL A 74 -4.01 -2.31 -22.87
CA VAL A 74 -4.95 -3.44 -22.78
C VAL A 74 -5.97 -3.37 -23.90
N ASP A 75 -6.05 -4.43 -24.70
CA ASP A 75 -6.98 -4.54 -25.81
C ASP A 75 -8.46 -4.49 -25.34
N ARG A 76 -9.34 -4.02 -26.23
CA ARG A 76 -10.79 -3.87 -25.99
C ARG A 76 -11.64 -5.04 -26.48
N GLY A 77 -11.03 -6.14 -26.93
CA GLY A 77 -11.72 -7.32 -27.45
C GLY A 77 -12.33 -8.23 -26.37
N PRO A 78 -13.14 -9.23 -26.78
CA PRO A 78 -13.74 -10.20 -25.86
C PRO A 78 -12.68 -11.04 -25.12
N THR A 79 -11.53 -11.28 -25.75
CA THR A 79 -10.33 -11.80 -25.08
C THR A 79 -9.31 -10.67 -24.95
N ARG A 80 -9.14 -10.15 -23.73
CA ARG A 80 -8.27 -9.00 -23.47
C ARG A 80 -6.83 -9.45 -23.25
N PHE A 81 -5.90 -8.79 -23.94
CA PHE A 81 -4.46 -8.94 -23.75
C PHE A 81 -3.85 -7.60 -23.34
N ALA A 82 -2.82 -7.64 -22.49
CA ALA A 82 -1.90 -6.53 -22.33
C ALA A 82 -0.79 -6.69 -23.37
N ARG A 83 -0.46 -5.62 -24.11
CA ARG A 83 0.55 -5.60 -25.17
C ARG A 83 1.49 -4.41 -24.99
N CYS A 84 2.79 -4.65 -25.04
CA CYS A 84 3.80 -3.60 -24.98
C CYS A 84 4.35 -3.32 -26.38
N ASP A 85 4.11 -2.11 -26.90
CA ASP A 85 4.60 -1.71 -28.22
C ASP A 85 6.13 -1.53 -28.26
N ALA A 86 6.78 -1.36 -27.10
CA ALA A 86 8.22 -1.10 -27.02
C ALA A 86 9.07 -2.37 -27.13
N CYS A 87 8.59 -3.52 -26.63
CA CYS A 87 9.35 -4.77 -26.60
C CYS A 87 8.59 -5.99 -27.12
N GLY A 88 7.34 -5.84 -27.57
CA GLY A 88 6.51 -6.92 -28.07
C GLY A 88 5.94 -7.87 -27.00
N TRP A 89 6.18 -7.60 -25.70
CA TRP A 89 5.61 -8.41 -24.63
C TRP A 89 4.07 -8.42 -24.71
N GLU A 90 3.49 -9.60 -24.58
CA GLU A 90 2.05 -9.79 -24.47
C GLU A 90 1.70 -10.78 -23.35
N CYS A 91 0.52 -10.59 -22.74
CA CYS A 91 0.00 -11.49 -21.72
C CYS A 91 -1.54 -11.40 -21.66
N PRO A 92 -2.26 -12.53 -21.47
CA PRO A 92 -3.67 -12.50 -21.17
C PRO A 92 -3.96 -11.57 -19.98
N TRP A 93 -4.86 -10.61 -20.16
CA TRP A 93 -5.15 -9.60 -19.15
C TRP A 93 -5.62 -10.22 -17.83
N SER A 94 -6.37 -11.32 -17.90
CA SER A 94 -6.83 -12.08 -16.73
C SER A 94 -5.67 -12.67 -15.91
N LEU A 95 -4.56 -13.08 -16.54
CA LEU A 95 -3.37 -13.55 -15.84
C LEU A 95 -2.63 -12.38 -15.19
N TYR A 96 -2.48 -11.26 -15.91
CA TYR A 96 -1.90 -10.05 -15.35
C TYR A 96 -2.67 -9.57 -14.11
N GLN A 97 -4.01 -9.51 -14.18
CA GLN A 97 -4.85 -9.07 -13.06
C GLN A 97 -4.68 -9.96 -11.81
N LYS A 98 -4.53 -11.27 -11.99
CA LYS A 98 -4.28 -12.21 -10.88
C LYS A 98 -2.99 -11.89 -10.11
N THR A 99 -2.00 -11.26 -10.75
CA THR A 99 -0.71 -10.94 -10.09
C THR A 99 -0.86 -9.95 -8.94
N TYR A 100 -1.81 -9.01 -9.00
CA TYR A 100 -2.03 -8.00 -7.96
C TYR A 100 -3.37 -8.17 -7.21
N GLN A 101 -4.24 -9.07 -7.68
CA GLN A 101 -5.51 -9.35 -7.00
C GLN A 101 -5.26 -9.78 -5.55
N ARG A 102 -6.05 -9.22 -4.61
CA ARG A 102 -5.96 -9.51 -3.16
C ARG A 102 -4.62 -9.14 -2.49
N LYS A 103 -3.71 -8.43 -3.17
CA LYS A 103 -2.41 -8.01 -2.60
C LYS A 103 -2.42 -6.64 -1.90
N ASN A 104 -3.58 -5.99 -1.76
CA ASN A 104 -3.72 -4.65 -1.15
C ASN A 104 -2.84 -3.57 -1.83
N LEU A 105 -2.75 -3.62 -3.16
CA LEU A 105 -1.95 -2.68 -3.97
C LEU A 105 -2.78 -1.50 -4.53
N ASN A 106 -4.08 -1.43 -4.24
CA ASN A 106 -4.88 -0.30 -4.68
C ASN A 106 -4.80 0.83 -3.65
N ALA A 107 -4.13 1.93 -4.00
CA ALA A 107 -4.00 3.12 -3.16
C ALA A 107 -5.32 3.88 -2.97
N GLY A 108 -6.25 3.80 -3.92
CA GLY A 108 -7.50 4.55 -3.90
C GLY A 108 -7.26 6.04 -3.67
N GLY A 109 -7.95 6.61 -2.69
CA GLY A 109 -7.81 8.03 -2.28
C GLY A 109 -6.40 8.40 -1.80
N MET A 110 -5.55 7.43 -1.42
CA MET A 110 -4.18 7.69 -0.96
C MET A 110 -3.20 7.99 -2.10
N THR A 111 -3.63 7.86 -3.36
CA THR A 111 -2.74 8.00 -4.53
C THR A 111 -1.91 9.30 -4.53
N PRO A 112 -2.46 10.49 -4.20
CA PRO A 112 -1.67 11.72 -4.13
C PRO A 112 -0.54 11.64 -3.09
N PHE A 113 -0.81 11.10 -1.90
CA PHE A 113 0.17 10.96 -0.83
C PHE A 113 1.25 9.94 -1.15
N VAL A 114 0.87 8.82 -1.77
CA VAL A 114 1.82 7.81 -2.26
C VAL A 114 2.77 8.44 -3.27
N ARG A 115 2.26 9.27 -4.19
CA ARG A 115 3.09 9.97 -5.18
C ARG A 115 4.04 10.97 -4.52
N GLU A 116 3.55 11.74 -3.55
CA GLU A 116 4.37 12.70 -2.81
C GLU A 116 5.53 11.99 -2.06
N PHE A 117 5.23 10.87 -1.39
CA PHE A 117 6.26 10.08 -0.71
C PHE A 117 7.33 9.57 -1.69
N VAL A 118 6.91 8.95 -2.81
CA VAL A 118 7.85 8.44 -3.83
C VAL A 118 8.76 9.57 -4.34
N THR A 119 8.19 10.73 -4.69
CA THR A 119 8.97 11.86 -5.19
C THR A 119 9.96 12.38 -4.15
N LYS A 120 9.51 12.61 -2.90
CA LYS A 120 10.36 13.18 -1.84
C LYS A 120 11.42 12.20 -1.36
N PHE A 121 11.07 10.94 -1.19
CA PHE A 121 11.98 9.91 -0.68
C PHE A 121 13.11 9.64 -1.68
N SER A 122 12.80 9.52 -2.97
CA SER A 122 13.82 9.31 -4.02
C SER A 122 14.78 10.49 -4.20
N ALA A 123 14.38 11.69 -3.79
CA ALA A 123 15.22 12.89 -3.84
C ALA A 123 16.00 13.15 -2.53
N SER A 124 15.71 12.42 -1.46
CA SER A 124 16.32 12.65 -0.15
C SER A 124 17.60 11.84 0.01
N HIS A 125 18.65 12.52 0.47
CA HIS A 125 19.96 11.93 0.72
C HIS A 125 20.26 11.78 2.22
N SER A 126 19.53 12.48 3.09
CA SER A 126 19.72 12.43 4.54
C SER A 126 18.85 11.35 5.19
N HIS A 127 19.46 10.52 6.03
CA HIS A 127 18.72 9.52 6.81
C HIS A 127 17.71 10.15 7.78
N GLY A 128 17.99 11.35 8.30
CA GLY A 128 17.03 12.09 9.13
C GLY A 128 15.79 12.52 8.35
N GLU A 129 15.96 13.02 7.13
CA GLU A 129 14.84 13.36 6.24
C GLU A 129 14.04 12.13 5.83
N LYS A 130 14.73 11.04 5.46
CA LYS A 130 14.11 9.75 5.15
C LYS A 130 13.26 9.25 6.32
N LEU A 131 13.77 9.33 7.55
CA LEU A 131 13.02 8.96 8.76
C LEU A 131 11.73 9.79 8.91
N ILE A 132 11.81 11.11 8.71
CA ILE A 132 10.62 12.00 8.75
C ILE A 132 9.61 11.63 7.66
N LEU A 133 10.07 11.30 6.45
CA LEU A 133 9.20 10.87 5.35
C LEU A 133 8.52 9.53 5.63
N ILE A 134 9.26 8.56 6.19
CA ILE A 134 8.72 7.26 6.63
C ILE A 134 7.65 7.46 7.69
N ASP A 135 7.95 8.26 8.71
CA ASP A 135 7.03 8.57 9.80
C ASP A 135 5.76 9.25 9.28
N THR A 136 5.93 10.26 8.42
CA THR A 136 4.81 10.99 7.80
C THR A 136 3.90 10.05 7.00
N LEU A 137 4.48 9.13 6.21
CA LEU A 137 3.72 8.16 5.44
C LEU A 137 2.91 7.24 6.36
N ILE A 138 3.53 6.68 7.40
CA ILE A 138 2.88 5.78 8.35
C ILE A 138 1.73 6.50 9.08
N HIS A 139 1.98 7.73 9.56
CA HIS A 139 0.97 8.54 10.24
C HIS A 139 -0.19 8.94 9.32
N ARG A 140 0.06 9.31 8.06
CA ARG A 140 -1.01 9.62 7.10
C ARG A 140 -1.90 8.42 6.82
N PHE A 141 -1.28 7.25 6.64
CA PHE A 141 -1.99 5.98 6.46
C PHE A 141 -2.75 5.53 7.72
N HIS A 142 -2.33 5.99 8.89
CA HIS A 142 -3.05 5.85 10.15
C HIS A 142 -4.26 6.81 10.23
N TRP A 143 -4.08 8.10 9.88
CA TRP A 143 -5.04 9.18 10.12
C TRP A 143 -6.13 9.32 9.06
N GLU A 144 -5.84 9.16 7.77
CA GLU A 144 -6.85 9.32 6.70
C GLU A 144 -7.92 8.21 6.70
N SER A 145 -7.68 7.18 7.48
CA SER A 145 -8.65 6.17 7.89
C SER A 145 -9.81 6.74 8.73
N ALA A 146 -9.64 7.94 9.31
CA ALA A 146 -10.57 8.57 10.23
C ALA A 146 -11.47 9.64 9.59
N THR A 147 -11.14 10.12 8.38
CA THR A 147 -11.89 11.18 7.69
C THR A 147 -13.14 10.65 6.99
N GLY A 148 -14.12 10.19 7.77
CA GLY A 148 -15.57 10.16 7.49
C GLY A 148 -16.12 9.37 6.30
N SER A 149 -15.31 9.10 5.29
CA SER A 149 -15.61 8.23 4.17
C SER A 149 -15.26 6.83 4.63
N GLY A 150 -16.25 5.95 4.79
CA GLY A 150 -16.09 4.57 5.31
C GLY A 150 -15.21 3.63 4.47
N GLY A 151 -14.18 4.14 3.82
CA GLY A 151 -13.16 3.41 3.09
C GLY A 151 -12.26 2.59 4.02
N ARG A 152 -11.56 1.64 3.39
CA ARG A 152 -10.59 0.79 4.07
C ARG A 152 -9.35 1.62 4.44
N PRO A 153 -8.90 1.60 5.70
CA PRO A 153 -7.65 2.21 6.13
C PRO A 153 -6.46 1.88 5.23
N GLY A 154 -5.71 2.91 4.85
CA GLY A 154 -4.54 2.78 3.99
C GLY A 154 -3.49 1.85 4.58
N ALA A 155 -3.34 1.81 5.91
CA ALA A 155 -2.30 1.05 6.61
C ALA A 155 -2.20 -0.43 6.19
N CYS A 156 -3.31 -1.07 5.84
CA CYS A 156 -3.34 -2.44 5.33
C CYS A 156 -2.65 -2.64 3.97
N ASN A 157 -2.44 -1.56 3.22
CA ASN A 157 -1.71 -1.56 1.96
C ASN A 157 -0.20 -1.55 2.17
N LEU A 158 0.28 -1.02 3.28
CA LEU A 158 1.71 -0.88 3.59
C LEU A 158 2.21 -1.97 4.55
N ILE A 159 1.44 -2.32 5.58
CA ILE A 159 1.91 -3.14 6.71
C ILE A 159 1.26 -4.52 6.69
N GLU A 160 2.05 -5.54 7.02
CA GLU A 160 1.57 -6.91 7.21
C GLU A 160 0.63 -7.04 8.41
N GLY A 161 -0.39 -7.88 8.24
CA GLY A 161 -1.40 -8.13 9.26
C GLY A 161 -2.82 -7.83 8.78
N THR A 162 -3.76 -7.99 9.71
CA THR A 162 -5.16 -7.64 9.55
C THR A 162 -5.42 -6.26 10.14
N MET A 163 -6.57 -5.68 9.83
CA MET A 163 -6.94 -4.38 10.38
C MET A 163 -6.98 -4.38 11.91
N SER A 164 -7.56 -5.41 12.51
CA SER A 164 -7.68 -5.54 13.97
C SER A 164 -6.33 -5.65 14.68
N ASP A 165 -5.27 -5.98 13.95
CA ASP A 165 -3.92 -6.14 14.47
C ASP A 165 -3.04 -4.90 14.19
N ILE A 166 -3.13 -4.35 12.97
CA ILE A 166 -2.34 -3.17 12.56
C ILE A 166 -2.78 -1.92 13.33
N MET A 167 -4.07 -1.74 13.61
CA MET A 167 -4.55 -0.51 14.25
C MET A 167 -4.08 -0.39 15.71
N PRO A 168 -4.24 -1.40 16.59
CA PRO A 168 -3.65 -1.35 17.94
C PRO A 168 -2.12 -1.22 17.92
N PHE A 169 -1.47 -1.76 16.90
CA PHE A 169 -0.04 -1.64 16.70
C PHE A 169 0.39 -0.18 16.44
N LEU A 170 -0.24 0.48 15.47
CA LEU A 170 0.02 1.90 15.16
C LEU A 170 -0.36 2.82 16.32
N ASP A 171 -1.44 2.53 17.03
CA ASP A 171 -1.84 3.23 18.26
C ASP A 171 -0.71 3.19 19.30
N ARG A 172 -0.09 2.03 19.53
CA ARG A 172 1.02 1.92 20.52
C ARG A 172 2.26 2.69 20.09
N LEU A 173 2.55 2.76 18.80
CA LEU A 173 3.67 3.53 18.28
C LEU A 173 3.45 5.04 18.38
N THR A 174 2.22 5.50 18.13
CA THR A 174 1.86 6.93 18.14
C THR A 174 1.71 7.46 19.58
N TYR A 175 1.27 6.61 20.51
CA TYR A 175 0.79 7.00 21.84
C TYR A 175 1.55 6.30 22.99
N GLY A 176 2.87 6.30 22.97
CA GLY A 176 3.72 5.71 24.03
C GLY A 176 3.36 6.17 25.46
N ALA A 177 3.96 5.53 26.47
CA ALA A 177 3.54 5.57 27.89
C ALA A 177 3.52 6.96 28.59
N SER A 178 4.02 8.01 27.94
CA SER A 178 4.00 9.38 28.46
C SER A 178 3.31 10.29 27.46
N LEU A 179 2.01 10.53 27.66
CA LEU A 179 1.26 11.48 26.84
C LEU A 179 0.92 12.75 27.63
N PRO A 180 1.10 13.92 27.02
CA PRO A 180 0.36 15.12 27.36
C PRO A 180 -1.16 14.93 27.17
N ALA A 181 -1.99 15.49 28.06
CA ALA A 181 -3.42 15.21 28.15
C ALA A 181 -4.26 15.58 26.90
N ASP A 182 -3.79 16.53 26.08
CA ASP A 182 -4.40 16.97 24.83
C ASP A 182 -4.29 15.90 23.71
N VAL A 183 -3.20 15.14 23.70
CA VAL A 183 -2.99 14.02 22.79
C VAL A 183 -3.88 12.82 23.15
N GLU A 184 -4.20 12.66 24.44
CA GLU A 184 -5.09 11.62 24.94
C GLU A 184 -6.55 11.83 24.52
N GLN A 185 -7.05 13.08 24.56
CA GLN A 185 -8.39 13.42 24.07
C GLN A 185 -8.54 13.15 22.57
N THR A 186 -7.52 13.49 21.78
CA THR A 186 -7.46 13.23 20.33
C THR A 186 -7.50 11.72 20.02
N ARG A 187 -6.82 10.90 20.85
CA ARG A 187 -6.82 9.44 20.78
C ARG A 187 -8.19 8.83 21.10
N GLU A 188 -8.88 9.31 22.13
CA GLU A 188 -10.20 8.81 22.50
C GLU A 188 -11.26 9.13 21.45
N GLU A 189 -11.22 10.35 20.90
CA GLU A 189 -12.11 10.73 19.80
C GLU A 189 -11.90 9.85 18.57
N TRP A 190 -10.64 9.55 18.26
CA TRP A 190 -10.28 8.64 17.19
C TRP A 190 -10.80 7.22 17.47
N ARG A 191 -10.58 6.66 18.67
CA ARG A 191 -11.11 5.34 19.06
C ARG A 191 -12.63 5.27 18.96
N ARG A 192 -13.32 6.36 19.32
CA ARG A 192 -14.79 6.48 19.22
C ARG A 192 -15.27 6.58 17.77
N LYS A 193 -14.55 7.28 16.88
CA LYS A 193 -14.83 7.29 15.43
C LYS A 193 -14.55 5.91 14.82
N TRP A 194 -13.46 5.27 15.24
CA TRP A 194 -13.06 3.94 14.78
C TRP A 194 -14.04 2.85 15.19
N GLY A 195 -14.50 2.80 16.44
CA GLY A 195 -15.51 1.83 16.88
C GLY A 195 -16.84 1.91 16.11
N ARG A 196 -17.10 3.03 15.43
CA ARG A 196 -18.24 3.24 14.54
C ARG A 196 -17.95 2.87 13.08
N ASN A 197 -16.69 2.69 12.68
CA ASN A 197 -16.30 2.30 11.32
C ASN A 197 -16.62 0.81 11.07
N PRO A 198 -17.30 0.42 9.98
CA PRO A 198 -17.59 -0.98 9.64
C PRO A 198 -16.36 -1.91 9.55
N TRP A 199 -15.20 -1.35 9.21
CA TRP A 199 -13.93 -2.07 9.13
C TRP A 199 -13.34 -2.41 10.50
N SER A 200 -13.74 -1.73 11.58
CA SER A 200 -13.28 -2.02 12.96
C SER A 200 -13.72 -3.39 13.47
N LYS A 201 -14.84 -3.91 12.95
CA LYS A 201 -15.39 -5.23 13.29
C LYS A 201 -15.11 -6.29 12.22
N GLY A 202 -14.21 -6.01 11.27
CA GLY A 202 -13.90 -6.92 10.16
C GLY A 202 -15.01 -7.04 9.09
N LYS A 203 -16.07 -6.23 9.15
CA LYS A 203 -17.26 -6.36 8.28
C LYS A 203 -17.18 -5.59 6.95
N GLY A 204 -16.03 -5.02 6.60
CA GLY A 204 -15.87 -4.24 5.36
C GLY A 204 -15.77 -5.07 4.07
N GLN A 205 -15.54 -6.37 4.19
CA GLN A 205 -15.40 -7.25 3.03
C GLN A 205 -16.75 -7.90 2.70
N LYS A 206 -17.69 -7.13 2.14
CA LYS A 206 -18.79 -7.78 1.39
C LYS A 206 -18.18 -8.35 0.11
N PRO A 207 -18.23 -9.68 -0.13
CA PRO A 207 -17.78 -10.22 -1.40
C PRO A 207 -18.61 -9.60 -2.52
N ASN A 208 -17.94 -9.13 -3.58
CA ASN A 208 -18.62 -8.74 -4.80
C ASN A 208 -19.39 -9.97 -5.29
N LYS A 209 -20.72 -9.93 -5.19
CA LYS A 209 -21.58 -10.90 -5.86
C LYS A 209 -21.28 -10.72 -7.36
N PRO A 210 -20.86 -11.77 -8.10
CA PRO A 210 -20.77 -11.63 -9.54
C PRO A 210 -22.13 -11.18 -10.05
N ALA A 211 -22.14 -10.17 -10.93
CA ALA A 211 -23.35 -9.76 -11.62
C ALA A 211 -23.91 -11.01 -12.32
N GLY A 212 -25.00 -11.54 -11.78
CA GLY A 212 -25.77 -12.56 -12.46
C GLY A 212 -26.30 -11.93 -13.74
N GLY A 213 -25.80 -12.41 -14.87
CA GLY A 213 -26.53 -12.31 -16.13
C GLY A 213 -27.67 -13.30 -16.04
N ASP A 214 -28.88 -12.79 -16.00
CA ASP A 214 -30.05 -13.57 -16.34
C ASP A 214 -30.19 -13.57 -17.87
N ALA A 215 -30.59 -14.74 -18.35
CA ALA A 215 -30.69 -15.18 -19.73
C ALA A 215 -31.77 -14.45 -20.54
#